data_AF-A0A9W4WSI7-F1
#
_entry.id   AF-A0A9W4WSI7-F1
#
_cell.length_a   1.000
_cell.length_b   1.000
_cell.length_c   1.000
_cell.angle_alpha   90.00
_cell.angle_beta   90.00
_cell.angle_gamma   90.00
#
_symmetry.space_group_name_H-M   'P 1'
#
loop_
_entity.id
_entity.type
_entity.pdbx_description
1 polymer ?
#
loop_
_entity_poly.entity_id
_entity_poly.type
_entity_poly.pdbx_seq_one_letter_code
_entity_poly.pdbx_strand_id
1 'polypeptide(L)'
;MDISSNSDDSFENEEAIDILFRSYSSTPVVHIADISNATPRQFFERFIPVDFIISVVIPSTNKYARECEQTARVSLAFGQYILYQRFRNIIKYLTLTDISTNNDPFHFAWQFHDEFNENLIKAILPGPYLCMDESIGRTIIADSWFDSTDACITLYKHGLYSILQIKKHRYWPKNIPNDITDVFENTYGLSISRVCKISDVDLTVYSIHDHKDIVLFASYSTTTLRREVNRYIKGYGNATFHRPIVFDEYNEFRSAVNMFNNLRDNSLSYHDILGLKRSADHVFCFILQLQRQIASLHIVDLFQEKKYETR
;
A
#
# COMPACT_ATOMS: atom_id res chain seq x y z
N MET A 1 -61.83 -8.86 -14.97
CA MET A 1 -60.60 -9.66 -14.91
C MET A 1 -59.53 -8.74 -14.37
N ASP A 2 -59.45 -8.68 -13.05
CA ASP A 2 -58.44 -7.88 -12.38
C ASP A 2 -57.11 -8.63 -12.43
N ILE A 3 -56.07 -7.96 -12.91
CA ILE A 3 -54.70 -8.45 -12.83
C ILE A 3 -54.11 -7.79 -11.59
N SER A 4 -54.04 -8.55 -10.50
CA SER A 4 -53.34 -8.15 -9.29
C SER A 4 -51.87 -7.89 -9.61
N SER A 5 -51.38 -6.68 -9.36
CA SER A 5 -49.96 -6.36 -9.44
C SER A 5 -49.24 -7.03 -8.27
N ASN A 6 -48.48 -8.10 -8.52
CA ASN A 6 -47.63 -8.70 -7.49
C ASN A 6 -46.60 -7.67 -7.00
N SER A 7 -46.58 -7.48 -5.69
CA SER A 7 -45.68 -6.58 -4.96
C SER A 7 -44.42 -7.30 -4.43
N ASP A 8 -44.17 -8.54 -4.85
CA ASP A 8 -43.27 -9.46 -4.17
C ASP A 8 -41.76 -9.21 -4.40
N ASP A 9 -41.39 -8.54 -5.50
CA ASP A 9 -39.99 -8.24 -5.86
C ASP A 9 -39.22 -7.40 -4.80
N SER A 10 -39.93 -6.73 -3.86
CA SER A 10 -39.29 -5.98 -2.77
C SER A 10 -38.91 -6.86 -1.57
N PHE A 11 -39.71 -7.88 -1.25
CA PHE A 11 -39.50 -8.71 -0.06
C PHE A 11 -38.33 -9.69 -0.20
N GLU A 12 -38.17 -10.33 -1.37
CA GLU A 12 -37.04 -11.25 -1.61
C GLU A 12 -35.67 -10.57 -1.46
N ASN A 13 -35.61 -9.25 -1.72
CA ASN A 13 -34.36 -8.49 -1.69
C ASN A 13 -33.95 -8.11 -0.25
N GLU A 14 -34.90 -7.76 0.62
CA GLU A 14 -34.63 -7.51 2.04
C GLU A 14 -34.25 -8.79 2.78
N GLU A 15 -34.94 -9.91 2.54
CA GLU A 15 -34.61 -11.20 3.15
C GLU A 15 -33.25 -11.72 2.69
N ALA A 16 -32.91 -11.57 1.40
CA ALA A 16 -31.57 -11.91 0.90
C ALA A 16 -30.47 -11.03 1.51
N ILE A 17 -30.72 -9.74 1.75
CA ILE A 17 -29.79 -8.82 2.42
C ILE A 17 -29.61 -9.18 3.91
N ASP A 18 -30.68 -9.51 4.63
CA ASP A 18 -30.61 -9.95 6.04
C ASP A 18 -29.89 -11.31 6.19
N ILE A 19 -30.12 -12.26 5.28
CA ILE A 19 -29.36 -13.51 5.22
C ILE A 19 -27.87 -13.23 4.95
N LEU A 20 -27.55 -12.30 4.05
CA LEU A 20 -26.17 -11.88 3.79
C LEU A 20 -25.54 -11.26 5.04
N PHE A 21 -26.26 -10.33 5.68
CA PHE A 21 -25.82 -9.61 6.87
C PHE A 21 -25.55 -10.56 8.04
N ARG A 22 -26.42 -11.55 8.29
CA ARG A 22 -26.21 -12.59 9.31
C ARG A 22 -25.02 -13.51 8.99
N SER A 23 -24.73 -13.75 7.72
CA SER A 23 -23.58 -14.54 7.24
C SER A 23 -22.22 -13.84 7.39
N TYR A 24 -22.21 -12.50 7.55
CA TYR A 24 -21.00 -11.68 7.73
C TYR A 24 -20.83 -11.15 9.17
N SER A 25 -21.91 -10.73 9.83
CA SER A 25 -21.90 -10.18 11.20
C SER A 25 -21.60 -11.20 12.31
N SER A 26 -21.57 -12.50 11.98
CA SER A 26 -21.27 -13.59 12.92
C SER A 26 -19.79 -14.01 12.96
N THR A 27 -18.93 -13.42 12.12
CA THR A 27 -17.49 -13.72 12.11
C THR A 27 -16.78 -13.02 13.30
N PRO A 28 -16.16 -13.76 14.25
CA PRO A 28 -15.42 -13.13 15.33
C PRO A 28 -14.18 -12.39 14.81
N VAL A 29 -13.91 -11.21 15.37
CA VAL A 29 -12.73 -10.39 15.04
C VAL A 29 -11.47 -11.11 15.51
N VAL A 30 -10.71 -11.65 14.55
CA VAL A 30 -9.43 -12.32 14.80
C VAL A 30 -8.33 -11.26 14.93
N HIS A 31 -7.60 -11.21 16.05
CA HIS A 31 -6.45 -10.32 16.20
C HIS A 31 -5.27 -10.80 15.32
N ILE A 32 -4.32 -9.92 14.99
CA ILE A 32 -3.13 -10.29 14.19
C ILE A 32 -2.31 -11.44 14.82
N ALA A 33 -2.33 -11.57 16.16
CA ALA A 33 -1.73 -12.69 16.88
C ALA A 33 -2.44 -14.05 16.62
N ASP A 34 -3.73 -14.01 16.31
CA ASP A 34 -4.59 -15.17 16.08
C ASP A 34 -4.74 -15.52 14.58
N ILE A 35 -4.20 -14.69 13.67
CA ILE A 35 -4.29 -14.92 12.22
C ILE A 35 -3.65 -16.25 11.78
N SER A 36 -2.69 -16.78 12.55
CA SER A 36 -2.15 -18.12 12.37
C SER A 36 -3.22 -19.24 12.36
N ASN A 37 -4.40 -18.96 12.91
CA ASN A 37 -5.59 -19.82 12.94
C ASN A 37 -6.76 -19.29 12.10
N ALA A 38 -6.63 -18.13 11.44
CA ALA A 38 -7.67 -17.57 10.59
C ALA A 38 -7.81 -18.34 9.27
N THR A 39 -9.04 -18.61 8.84
CA THR A 39 -9.29 -19.04 7.46
C THR A 39 -9.01 -17.91 6.47
N PRO A 40 -8.68 -18.20 5.19
CA PRO A 40 -8.51 -17.16 4.17
C PRO A 40 -9.73 -16.24 4.01
N ARG A 41 -10.94 -16.73 4.31
CA ARG A 41 -12.18 -15.93 4.34
C ARG A 41 -12.15 -14.90 5.48
N GLN A 42 -11.87 -15.34 6.71
CA GLN A 42 -11.79 -14.46 7.87
C GLN A 42 -10.69 -13.40 7.73
N PHE A 43 -9.56 -13.77 7.12
CA PHE A 43 -8.51 -12.82 6.77
C PHE A 43 -9.02 -11.76 5.79
N PHE A 44 -9.69 -12.16 4.71
CA PHE A 44 -10.21 -11.25 3.69
C PHE A 44 -11.31 -10.30 4.21
N GLU A 45 -12.22 -10.82 5.04
CA GLU A 45 -13.28 -10.04 5.72
C GLU A 45 -12.73 -9.00 6.70
N ARG A 46 -11.49 -9.14 7.18
CA ARG A 46 -10.89 -8.18 8.14
C ARG A 46 -10.56 -6.83 7.53
N PHE A 47 -10.26 -6.77 6.23
CA PHE A 47 -9.81 -5.56 5.56
C PHE A 47 -10.83 -4.97 4.59
N ILE A 48 -11.63 -5.82 3.93
CA ILE A 48 -12.72 -5.34 3.10
C ILE A 48 -13.79 -4.73 4.02
N PRO A 49 -14.28 -3.50 3.75
CA PRO A 49 -15.30 -2.88 4.58
C PRO A 49 -16.67 -3.49 4.24
N VAL A 50 -16.94 -4.69 4.75
CA VAL A 50 -18.15 -5.47 4.45
C VAL A 50 -19.42 -4.73 4.84
N ASP A 51 -19.45 -4.09 6.02
CA ASP A 51 -20.59 -3.30 6.48
C ASP A 51 -20.89 -2.13 5.53
N PHE A 52 -19.85 -1.42 5.04
CA PHE A 52 -19.97 -0.37 4.03
C PHE A 52 -20.41 -0.91 2.67
N ILE A 53 -19.97 -2.11 2.28
CA ILE A 53 -20.46 -2.75 1.04
C ILE A 53 -21.96 -3.00 1.12
N ILE A 54 -22.45 -3.51 2.26
CA ILE A 54 -23.86 -3.80 2.48
C ILE A 54 -24.69 -2.51 2.60
N SER A 55 -24.22 -1.51 3.35
CA SER A 55 -24.98 -0.29 3.63
C SER A 55 -24.92 0.77 2.52
N VAL A 56 -23.82 0.85 1.76
CA VAL A 56 -23.61 1.89 0.73
C VAL A 56 -23.42 1.30 -0.67
N VAL A 57 -22.44 0.41 -0.88
CA VAL A 57 -22.08 -0.03 -2.25
C VAL A 57 -23.24 -0.76 -2.94
N ILE A 58 -23.92 -1.67 -2.25
CA ILE A 58 -25.07 -2.41 -2.80
C ILE A 58 -26.26 -1.46 -3.08
N PRO A 59 -26.75 -0.64 -2.14
CA PRO A 59 -27.82 0.33 -2.40
C PRO A 59 -27.50 1.33 -3.51
N SER A 60 -26.30 1.90 -3.54
CA SER A 60 -25.87 2.86 -4.56
C SER A 60 -25.74 2.23 -5.94
N THR A 61 -25.17 1.02 -6.04
CA THR A 61 -25.12 0.24 -7.29
C THR A 61 -26.52 -0.06 -7.80
N ASN A 62 -27.45 -0.48 -6.93
CA ASN A 62 -28.84 -0.74 -7.29
C ASN A 62 -29.59 0.54 -7.70
N LYS A 63 -29.31 1.68 -7.06
CA LYS A 63 -29.86 2.99 -7.44
C LYS A 63 -29.38 3.42 -8.83
N TYR A 64 -28.08 3.41 -9.07
CA TYR A 64 -27.50 3.80 -10.35
C TYR A 64 -27.93 2.86 -11.49
N ALA A 65 -28.07 1.55 -11.22
CA ALA A 65 -28.68 0.61 -12.16
C ALA A 65 -30.10 1.05 -12.53
N ARG A 66 -31.00 1.28 -11.56
CA ARG A 66 -32.38 1.73 -11.80
C ARG A 66 -32.48 3.06 -12.55
N GLU A 67 -31.61 4.02 -12.24
CA GLU A 67 -31.53 5.31 -12.95
C GLU A 67 -31.10 5.13 -14.42
N CYS A 68 -30.17 4.21 -14.70
CA CYS A 68 -29.80 3.83 -16.06
C CYS A 68 -30.87 2.97 -16.77
N GLU A 69 -31.70 2.23 -16.01
CA GLU A 69 -32.61 1.20 -16.50
C GLU A 69 -34.02 1.68 -16.87
N GLN A 70 -34.26 2.99 -16.97
CA GLN A 70 -35.43 3.53 -17.69
C GLN A 70 -35.49 3.07 -19.18
N THR A 71 -34.51 2.31 -19.67
CA THR A 71 -34.47 1.73 -21.02
C THR A 71 -34.32 0.20 -21.09
N ALA A 72 -34.08 -0.55 -20.00
CA ALA A 72 -33.94 -2.01 -20.05
C ALA A 72 -34.14 -2.69 -18.69
N ARG A 73 -34.97 -3.75 -18.60
CA ARG A 73 -35.19 -4.54 -17.37
C ARG A 73 -34.01 -5.49 -17.08
N VAL A 74 -33.36 -5.38 -15.92
CA VAL A 74 -32.47 -6.43 -15.39
C VAL A 74 -32.85 -6.79 -13.94
N SER A 75 -33.12 -8.07 -13.68
CA SER A 75 -33.26 -8.59 -12.31
C SER A 75 -31.93 -9.13 -11.77
N LEU A 76 -31.70 -8.95 -10.46
CA LEU A 76 -30.43 -9.24 -9.77
C LEU A 76 -30.57 -10.30 -8.65
N ALA A 77 -31.35 -11.37 -8.86
CA ALA A 77 -31.49 -12.48 -7.90
C ALA A 77 -30.22 -13.37 -7.81
N PHE A 78 -29.52 -13.40 -6.67
CA PHE A 78 -28.22 -14.10 -6.50
C PHE A 78 -28.34 -15.64 -6.53
N GLY A 79 -27.48 -16.28 -7.32
CA GLY A 79 -27.45 -17.73 -7.50
C GLY A 79 -26.02 -18.28 -7.56
N GLN A 80 -25.90 -19.60 -7.45
CA GLN A 80 -24.63 -20.32 -7.19
C GLN A 80 -23.51 -20.07 -8.21
N TYR A 81 -23.86 -19.62 -9.43
CA TYR A 81 -22.94 -19.06 -10.42
C TYR A 81 -23.57 -17.81 -11.04
N ILE A 82 -22.82 -16.70 -11.10
CA ILE A 82 -23.28 -15.48 -11.76
C ILE A 82 -23.10 -15.62 -13.28
N LEU A 83 -24.20 -15.54 -14.03
CA LEU A 83 -24.17 -15.46 -15.50
C LEU A 83 -23.26 -14.32 -15.97
N TYR A 84 -22.41 -14.57 -16.96
CA TYR A 84 -21.42 -13.59 -17.45
C TYR A 84 -22.02 -12.21 -17.79
N GLN A 85 -23.22 -12.18 -18.38
CA GLN A 85 -23.93 -10.94 -18.67
C GLN A 85 -24.31 -10.16 -17.39
N ARG A 86 -24.73 -10.87 -16.34
CA ARG A 86 -25.04 -10.26 -15.04
C ARG A 86 -23.78 -9.78 -14.33
N PHE A 87 -22.68 -10.53 -14.41
CA PHE A 87 -21.39 -10.08 -13.90
C PHE A 87 -20.96 -8.76 -14.58
N ARG A 88 -21.04 -8.69 -15.92
CA ARG A 88 -20.82 -7.42 -16.65
C ARG A 88 -21.75 -6.29 -16.21
N ASN A 89 -23.04 -6.57 -15.99
CA ASN A 89 -23.99 -5.53 -15.55
C ASN A 89 -23.66 -5.02 -14.13
N ILE A 90 -23.27 -5.90 -13.21
CA ILE A 90 -22.83 -5.50 -11.85
C ILE A 90 -21.60 -4.60 -11.93
N ILE A 91 -20.58 -4.99 -12.70
CA ILE A 91 -19.37 -4.14 -12.90
C ILE A 91 -19.73 -2.80 -13.57
N LYS A 92 -20.61 -2.80 -14.58
CA LYS A 92 -21.07 -1.58 -15.27
C LYS A 92 -21.72 -0.56 -14.32
N TYR A 93 -22.46 -1.03 -13.32
CA TYR A 93 -23.20 -0.17 -12.39
C TYR A 93 -22.54 0.00 -11.02
N LEU A 94 -21.39 -0.64 -10.78
CA LEU A 94 -20.66 -0.58 -9.51
C LEU A 94 -20.46 0.88 -9.08
N THR A 95 -20.91 1.20 -7.88
CA THR A 95 -20.87 2.55 -7.32
C THR A 95 -20.39 2.48 -5.88
N LEU A 96 -19.23 3.06 -5.60
CA LEU A 96 -18.47 2.91 -4.33
C LEU A 96 -18.79 4.02 -3.30
N THR A 97 -19.85 4.79 -3.52
CA THR A 97 -20.22 5.99 -2.75
C THR A 97 -21.73 6.23 -2.84
N ASP A 98 -22.34 6.87 -1.86
CA ASP A 98 -23.71 7.41 -1.97
C ASP A 98 -23.76 8.91 -2.28
N ILE A 99 -22.60 9.59 -2.22
CA ILE A 99 -22.46 11.03 -2.44
C ILE A 99 -22.51 11.33 -3.93
N SER A 100 -23.56 12.05 -4.36
CA SER A 100 -23.84 12.28 -5.79
C SER A 100 -22.86 13.22 -6.51
N THR A 101 -22.23 14.14 -5.78
CA THR A 101 -21.15 15.03 -6.26
C THR A 101 -20.47 15.70 -5.06
N ASN A 102 -19.16 15.92 -5.16
CA ASN A 102 -18.39 16.80 -4.27
C ASN A 102 -17.36 17.58 -5.12
N ASN A 103 -16.77 18.65 -4.58
CA ASN A 103 -15.65 19.36 -5.19
C ASN A 103 -14.36 18.52 -5.25
N ASP A 104 -14.32 17.38 -4.54
CA ASP A 104 -13.24 16.41 -4.58
C ASP A 104 -13.27 15.58 -5.89
N PRO A 105 -12.22 15.60 -6.73
CA PRO A 105 -12.13 14.75 -7.92
C PRO A 105 -12.15 13.24 -7.61
N PHE A 106 -11.89 12.82 -6.36
CA PHE A 106 -11.88 11.42 -5.91
C PHE A 106 -13.20 10.96 -5.24
N HIS A 107 -14.22 11.82 -5.15
CA HIS A 107 -15.50 11.52 -4.45
C HIS A 107 -16.18 10.21 -4.88
N PHE A 108 -15.95 9.74 -6.10
CA PHE A 108 -16.50 8.50 -6.65
C PHE A 108 -16.04 7.22 -5.93
N ALA A 109 -14.94 7.28 -5.17
CA ALA A 109 -14.40 6.17 -4.39
C ALA A 109 -13.91 6.56 -2.99
N TRP A 110 -13.97 7.85 -2.62
CA TRP A 110 -13.45 8.37 -1.34
C TRP A 110 -13.94 7.60 -0.12
N GLN A 111 -15.26 7.44 0.07
CA GLN A 111 -15.81 6.73 1.24
C GLN A 111 -15.31 5.27 1.33
N PHE A 112 -15.33 4.52 0.22
CA PHE A 112 -14.86 3.13 0.19
C PHE A 112 -13.35 3.00 0.46
N HIS A 113 -12.57 3.97 -0.01
CA HIS A 113 -11.13 4.05 0.26
C HIS A 113 -10.83 4.40 1.72
N ASP A 114 -11.61 5.30 2.32
CA ASP A 114 -11.47 5.72 3.72
C ASP A 114 -11.76 4.54 4.67
N GLU A 115 -12.90 3.88 4.50
CA GLU A 115 -13.29 2.67 5.25
C GLU A 115 -12.29 1.50 5.07
N PHE A 116 -11.73 1.34 3.86
CA PHE A 116 -10.67 0.36 3.62
C PHE A 116 -9.40 0.68 4.41
N ASN A 117 -8.96 1.95 4.44
CA ASN A 117 -7.77 2.37 5.17
C ASN A 117 -7.97 2.29 6.69
N GLU A 118 -9.14 2.68 7.19
CA GLU A 118 -9.55 2.52 8.58
C GLU A 118 -9.44 1.04 9.02
N ASN A 119 -9.92 0.10 8.20
CA ASN A 119 -9.75 -1.33 8.47
C ASN A 119 -8.30 -1.80 8.37
N LEU A 120 -7.53 -1.30 7.40
CA LEU A 120 -6.11 -1.62 7.24
C LEU A 120 -5.29 -1.22 8.47
N ILE A 121 -5.51 -0.01 9.00
CA ILE A 121 -4.86 0.52 10.21
C ILE A 121 -5.24 -0.31 11.45
N LYS A 122 -6.50 -0.74 11.56
CA LYS A 122 -6.98 -1.61 12.65
C LYS A 122 -6.51 -3.07 12.53
N ALA A 123 -6.03 -3.49 11.36
CA ALA A 123 -5.62 -4.86 11.08
C ALA A 123 -4.10 -5.07 11.14
N ILE A 124 -3.29 -4.07 10.76
CA ILE A 124 -1.83 -4.21 10.64
C ILE A 124 -1.13 -3.37 11.71
N LEU A 125 -0.34 -4.04 12.55
CA LEU A 125 0.74 -3.41 13.32
C LEU A 125 2.02 -3.48 12.47
N PRO A 126 2.56 -2.35 11.97
CA PRO A 126 3.73 -2.41 11.09
C PRO A 126 5.02 -2.79 11.84
N GLY A 127 6.07 -3.16 11.11
CA GLY A 127 7.40 -3.49 11.65
C GLY A 127 8.31 -2.27 11.94
N PRO A 128 9.50 -2.45 12.56
CA PRO A 128 10.37 -1.36 13.03
C PRO A 128 10.90 -0.45 11.91
N TYR A 129 10.96 -0.95 10.68
CA TYR A 129 11.26 -0.18 9.48
C TYR A 129 9.97 0.03 8.67
N LEU A 130 9.79 1.25 8.16
CA LEU A 130 8.71 1.58 7.25
C LEU A 130 9.24 2.36 6.04
N CYS A 131 8.85 1.90 4.85
CA CYS A 131 8.95 2.69 3.64
C CYS A 131 7.67 3.56 3.59
N MET A 132 7.77 4.83 3.98
CA MET A 132 6.64 5.78 4.04
C MET A 132 6.57 6.67 2.79
N ASP A 133 5.53 7.49 2.57
CA ASP A 133 4.36 7.93 3.40
C ASP A 133 3.57 6.81 4.14
N GLU A 134 3.02 6.92 5.38
CA GLU A 134 3.26 7.77 6.58
C GLU A 134 2.81 6.98 7.86
N SER A 135 3.43 7.18 9.04
CA SER A 135 3.01 6.70 10.39
C SER A 135 3.94 7.23 11.51
N ILE A 136 3.96 6.66 12.74
CA ILE A 136 4.63 7.19 13.96
C ILE A 136 5.60 6.17 14.61
N GLY A 137 6.79 6.61 15.05
CA GLY A 137 7.71 5.84 15.92
C GLY A 137 8.73 4.91 15.24
N ARG A 138 8.96 5.01 13.94
CA ARG A 138 9.83 4.10 13.14
C ARG A 138 10.85 4.84 12.29
N THR A 139 11.74 4.10 11.61
CA THR A 139 12.68 4.67 10.62
C THR A 139 12.11 4.65 9.21
N ILE A 140 12.14 5.81 8.56
CA ILE A 140 11.47 6.13 7.30
C ILE A 140 12.49 6.09 6.18
N ILE A 141 12.28 5.20 5.21
CA ILE A 141 13.15 5.11 4.04
C ILE A 141 12.35 5.60 2.83
N ALA A 142 12.84 6.67 2.20
CA ALA A 142 12.24 7.26 1.00
C ALA A 142 13.30 7.64 -0.03
N ASP A 143 12.86 7.79 -1.28
CA ASP A 143 13.73 8.18 -2.38
C ASP A 143 13.86 9.71 -2.51
N SER A 144 14.54 10.14 -3.58
CA SER A 144 14.79 11.56 -3.85
C SER A 144 13.61 12.32 -4.47
N TRP A 145 12.38 11.84 -4.31
CA TRP A 145 11.18 12.65 -4.53
C TRP A 145 10.68 13.28 -3.24
N PHE A 146 11.11 12.72 -2.09
CA PHE A 146 10.72 13.14 -0.75
C PHE A 146 11.89 13.78 0.03
N ASP A 147 12.98 14.15 -0.65
CA ASP A 147 14.27 14.58 -0.06
C ASP A 147 14.30 16.04 0.42
N SER A 148 13.43 16.38 1.38
CA SER A 148 13.42 17.68 2.05
C SER A 148 14.01 17.66 3.46
N THR A 149 14.78 18.70 3.81
CA THR A 149 15.19 18.96 5.20
C THR A 149 13.98 19.17 6.11
N ASP A 150 12.95 19.87 5.63
CA ASP A 150 11.73 20.12 6.40
C ASP A 150 10.95 18.83 6.64
N ALA A 151 11.01 17.85 5.71
CA ALA A 151 10.42 16.53 5.91
C ALA A 151 11.15 15.76 7.02
N CYS A 152 12.48 15.67 7.00
CA CYS A 152 13.26 15.06 8.09
C CYS A 152 12.98 15.71 9.46
N ILE A 153 12.92 17.05 9.52
CA ILE A 153 12.67 17.79 10.76
C ILE A 153 11.24 17.56 11.27
N THR A 154 10.25 17.50 10.36
CA THR A 154 8.85 17.24 10.70
C THR A 154 8.69 15.82 11.22
N LEU A 155 9.18 14.82 10.50
CA LEU A 155 9.22 13.43 10.96
C LEU A 155 9.84 13.32 12.36
N TYR A 156 11.02 13.90 12.58
CA TYR A 156 11.69 13.87 13.89
C TYR A 156 10.84 14.47 15.01
N LYS A 157 10.17 15.61 14.77
CA LYS A 157 9.25 16.24 15.73
C LYS A 157 8.00 15.39 16.02
N HIS A 158 7.58 14.54 15.09
CA HIS A 158 6.52 13.55 15.28
C HIS A 158 7.04 12.20 15.85
N GLY A 159 8.29 12.14 16.32
CA GLY A 159 8.89 10.94 16.90
C GLY A 159 9.31 9.89 15.87
N LEU A 160 9.59 10.32 14.64
CA LEU A 160 9.98 9.45 13.52
C LEU A 160 11.42 9.70 13.10
N TYR A 161 12.10 8.60 12.82
CA TYR A 161 13.44 8.64 12.25
C TYR A 161 13.35 8.53 10.73
N SER A 162 14.37 8.96 10.01
CA SER A 162 14.40 8.91 8.54
C SER A 162 15.79 8.63 7.98
N ILE A 163 15.83 8.06 6.78
CA ILE A 163 16.99 7.90 5.89
C ILE A 163 16.49 8.17 4.46
N LEU A 164 16.68 9.39 3.98
CA LEU A 164 16.20 9.86 2.68
C LEU A 164 17.37 9.91 1.67
N GLN A 165 17.16 9.49 0.43
CA GLN A 165 18.18 9.67 -0.62
C GLN A 165 18.11 11.07 -1.24
N ILE A 166 19.22 11.82 -1.19
CA ILE A 166 19.35 13.09 -1.91
C ILE A 166 19.86 12.84 -3.34
N LYS A 167 19.26 13.50 -4.35
CA LYS A 167 19.86 13.61 -5.71
C LYS A 167 20.53 14.98 -5.91
N LYS A 168 21.79 14.96 -6.37
CA LYS A 168 22.60 16.16 -6.70
C LYS A 168 22.09 16.87 -7.97
N HIS A 169 20.98 17.59 -7.86
CA HIS A 169 20.37 18.38 -8.94
C HIS A 169 19.80 19.72 -8.42
N ARG A 170 18.68 20.20 -8.98
CA ARG A 170 18.10 21.55 -8.82
C ARG A 170 17.65 21.90 -7.39
N TYR A 171 17.44 20.90 -6.53
CA TYR A 171 16.82 21.05 -5.20
C TYR A 171 17.73 20.54 -4.08
N TRP A 172 19.04 20.83 -4.17
CA TRP A 172 19.95 20.51 -3.06
C TRP A 172 19.48 21.18 -1.76
N PRO A 173 19.31 20.45 -0.64
CA PRO A 173 18.72 21.06 0.55
C PRO A 173 19.60 22.15 1.15
N LYS A 174 18.96 23.24 1.60
CA LYS A 174 19.64 24.37 2.23
C LYS A 174 20.40 23.89 3.46
N ASN A 175 21.61 24.43 3.66
CA ASN A 175 22.52 24.10 4.76
C ASN A 175 23.17 22.71 4.71
N ILE A 176 22.95 21.90 3.67
CA ILE A 176 23.78 20.73 3.38
C ILE A 176 24.98 21.17 2.52
N PRO A 177 26.23 20.84 2.88
CA PRO A 177 27.39 21.22 2.08
C PRO A 177 27.42 20.51 0.71
N ASN A 178 27.42 21.29 -0.38
CA ASN A 178 27.41 20.78 -1.76
C ASN A 178 28.67 19.97 -2.14
N ASP A 179 29.78 20.18 -1.41
CA ASP A 179 31.09 19.59 -1.64
C ASP A 179 31.23 18.15 -1.11
N ILE A 180 30.22 17.62 -0.41
CA ILE A 180 30.33 16.33 0.30
C ILE A 180 30.52 15.11 -0.64
N THR A 181 30.31 15.29 -1.95
CA THR A 181 30.64 14.32 -3.01
C THR A 181 31.92 14.68 -3.75
N ASP A 182 32.38 15.93 -3.69
CA ASP A 182 33.46 16.44 -4.55
C ASP A 182 34.84 15.96 -4.08
N VAL A 183 34.90 15.42 -2.86
CA VAL A 183 36.03 14.69 -2.28
C VAL A 183 36.16 13.26 -2.85
N PHE A 184 35.16 12.77 -3.59
CA PHE A 184 35.20 11.47 -4.22
C PHE A 184 35.94 11.53 -5.55
N GLU A 185 37.25 11.30 -5.46
CA GLU A 185 38.05 10.81 -6.58
C GLU A 185 37.56 9.40 -7.02
N ASN A 186 38.27 8.74 -7.94
CA ASN A 186 37.95 7.38 -8.43
C ASN A 186 38.16 6.25 -7.37
N THR A 187 37.98 6.53 -6.08
CA THR A 187 38.22 5.62 -4.95
C THR A 187 36.89 5.04 -4.46
N TYR A 188 36.55 3.85 -4.92
CA TYR A 188 35.33 3.15 -4.51
C TYR A 188 35.32 2.81 -3.02
N GLY A 189 34.17 3.01 -2.40
CA GLY A 189 33.94 2.83 -0.97
C GLY A 189 34.39 4.00 -0.09
N LEU A 190 35.02 5.04 -0.65
CA LEU A 190 35.28 6.27 0.09
C LEU A 190 33.94 6.84 0.55
N SER A 191 33.78 6.98 1.87
CA SER A 191 32.56 7.47 2.50
C SER A 191 32.88 8.60 3.46
N ILE A 192 32.01 9.61 3.48
CA ILE A 192 32.10 10.79 4.32
C ILE A 192 30.77 10.95 5.05
N SER A 193 30.82 11.42 6.29
CA SER A 193 29.64 11.81 7.05
C SER A 193 29.87 13.17 7.68
N ARG A 194 28.84 14.01 7.70
CA ARG A 194 28.83 15.30 8.38
C ARG A 194 27.56 15.44 9.20
N VAL A 195 27.71 15.71 10.50
CA VAL A 195 26.58 16.08 11.37
C VAL A 195 26.22 17.54 11.08
N CYS A 196 24.94 17.79 10.85
CA CYS A 196 24.36 19.08 10.53
C CYS A 196 23.19 19.33 11.49
N LYS A 197 23.33 20.30 12.39
CA LYS A 197 22.24 20.73 13.25
C LYS A 197 21.35 21.72 12.51
N ILE A 198 20.09 21.35 12.24
CA ILE A 198 19.12 22.19 11.52
C ILE A 198 17.85 22.30 12.37
N SER A 199 17.46 23.53 12.71
CA SER A 199 16.25 23.83 13.51
C SER A 199 16.16 23.00 14.80
N ASP A 200 17.29 22.92 15.51
CA ASP A 200 17.52 22.13 16.73
C ASP A 200 17.44 20.60 16.63
N VAL A 201 17.31 20.05 15.41
CA VAL A 201 17.46 18.61 15.17
C VAL A 201 18.88 18.30 14.69
N ASP A 202 19.53 17.33 15.32
CA ASP A 202 20.80 16.79 14.85
C ASP A 202 20.53 15.77 13.72
N LEU A 203 20.93 16.13 12.50
CA LEU A 203 20.79 15.33 11.30
C LEU A 203 22.18 14.96 10.78
N THR A 204 22.33 13.81 10.12
CA THR A 204 23.60 13.41 9.52
C THR A 204 23.46 13.25 8.02
N VAL A 205 24.32 13.95 7.28
CA VAL A 205 24.52 13.76 5.84
C VAL A 205 25.58 12.68 5.68
N TYR A 206 25.26 11.64 4.94
CA TYR A 206 26.19 10.57 4.56
C TYR A 206 26.39 10.60 3.06
N SER A 207 27.63 10.42 2.60
CA SER A 207 27.95 10.24 1.20
C SER A 207 28.89 9.04 1.01
N ILE A 208 28.74 8.32 -0.10
CA ILE A 208 29.67 7.25 -0.49
C ILE A 208 29.84 7.20 -2.01
N HIS A 209 31.06 6.94 -2.46
CA HIS A 209 31.36 6.57 -3.85
C HIS A 209 31.18 5.06 -4.05
N ASP A 210 29.99 4.63 -4.46
CA ASP A 210 29.74 3.25 -4.91
C ASP A 210 29.76 3.25 -6.46
N HIS A 211 28.91 2.51 -7.18
CA HIS A 211 28.73 2.63 -8.64
C HIS A 211 28.50 4.07 -9.15
N LYS A 212 28.05 4.95 -8.25
CA LYS A 212 27.88 6.38 -8.39
C LYS A 212 27.96 6.99 -6.99
N ASP A 213 28.05 8.31 -6.93
CA ASP A 213 27.86 9.02 -5.66
C ASP A 213 26.43 8.80 -5.16
N ILE A 214 26.32 8.33 -3.92
CA ILE A 214 25.05 8.21 -3.19
C ILE A 214 25.16 9.15 -2.00
N VAL A 215 24.20 10.05 -1.86
CA VAL A 215 24.03 10.91 -0.69
C VAL A 215 22.75 10.49 0.02
N LEU A 216 22.85 10.23 1.33
CA LEU A 216 21.73 9.97 2.22
C LEU A 216 21.66 11.05 3.29
N PHE A 217 20.46 11.36 3.73
CA PHE A 217 20.19 12.33 4.78
C PHE A 217 19.30 11.69 5.83
N ALA A 218 19.81 11.58 7.06
CA ALA A 218 19.17 10.77 8.07
C ALA A 218 19.15 11.43 9.45
N SER A 219 18.07 11.19 10.20
CA SER A 219 17.94 11.55 11.62
C SER A 219 18.29 10.39 12.57
N TYR A 220 18.73 9.27 12.01
CA TYR A 220 19.11 8.03 12.70
C TYR A 220 20.11 7.23 11.86
N SER A 221 20.55 6.07 12.37
CA SER A 221 21.60 5.19 11.84
C SER A 221 23.03 5.63 12.16
N THR A 222 24.00 4.83 11.74
CA THR A 222 25.40 4.90 12.18
C THR A 222 26.38 4.87 11.01
N THR A 223 27.54 5.50 11.22
CA THR A 223 28.70 5.50 10.30
C THR A 223 29.51 4.21 10.37
N THR A 224 29.24 3.32 11.33
CA THR A 224 30.05 2.13 11.59
C THR A 224 30.16 1.26 10.35
N LEU A 225 31.39 1.00 9.91
CA LEU A 225 31.68 0.07 8.82
C LEU A 225 31.40 -1.35 9.31
N ARG A 226 30.54 -2.10 8.59
CA ARG A 226 30.12 -3.44 9.03
C ARG A 226 30.18 -4.50 7.94
N ARG A 227 30.05 -4.10 6.67
CA ARG A 227 29.90 -5.04 5.54
C ARG A 227 30.94 -4.77 4.47
N GLU A 228 31.72 -5.79 4.15
CA GLU A 228 32.49 -5.82 2.91
C GLU A 228 31.54 -6.03 1.72
N VAL A 229 31.71 -5.20 0.70
CA VAL A 229 30.97 -5.23 -0.56
C VAL A 229 31.95 -5.57 -1.66
N ASN A 230 31.72 -6.71 -2.32
CA ASN A 230 32.44 -7.15 -3.51
C ASN A 230 31.57 -6.88 -4.74
N ARG A 231 32.08 -6.10 -5.70
CA ARG A 231 31.28 -5.58 -6.83
C ARG A 231 32.12 -5.44 -8.10
N TYR A 232 31.62 -5.93 -9.22
CA TYR A 232 32.21 -5.67 -10.53
C TYR A 232 31.74 -4.30 -11.07
N ILE A 233 32.69 -3.46 -11.44
CA ILE A 233 32.47 -2.09 -11.94
C ILE A 233 33.00 -1.99 -13.37
N LYS A 234 32.10 -1.67 -14.32
CA LYS A 234 32.43 -1.61 -15.75
C LYS A 234 33.50 -0.55 -16.01
N GLY A 235 34.66 -0.98 -16.51
CA GLY A 235 35.81 -0.12 -16.80
C GLY A 235 36.84 0.01 -15.68
N TYR A 236 36.52 -0.50 -14.47
CA TYR A 236 37.46 -0.53 -13.33
C TYR A 236 37.84 -1.96 -12.92
N GLY A 237 36.92 -2.93 -13.09
CA GLY A 237 37.11 -4.32 -12.68
C GLY A 237 36.42 -4.62 -11.35
N ASN A 238 36.95 -5.57 -10.58
CA ASN A 238 36.41 -5.89 -9.26
C ASN A 238 36.86 -4.85 -8.23
N ALA A 239 35.90 -4.25 -7.52
CA ALA A 239 36.11 -3.40 -6.37
C ALA A 239 35.65 -4.12 -5.09
N THR A 240 36.45 -4.01 -4.04
CA THR A 240 36.17 -4.55 -2.70
C THR A 240 36.31 -3.41 -1.71
N PHE A 241 35.25 -3.10 -0.97
CA PHE A 241 35.26 -1.99 0.00
C PHE A 241 34.29 -2.22 1.15
N HIS A 242 34.50 -1.50 2.25
CA HIS A 242 33.61 -1.53 3.41
C HIS A 242 32.55 -0.43 3.30
N ARG A 243 31.28 -0.77 3.55
CA ARG A 243 30.15 0.17 3.49
C ARG A 243 29.62 0.49 4.90
N PRO A 244 29.27 1.76 5.21
CA PRO A 244 28.58 2.13 6.44
C PRO A 244 27.15 1.56 6.51
N ILE A 245 26.70 1.20 7.71
CA ILE A 245 25.40 0.55 7.98
C ILE A 245 24.21 1.30 7.37
N VAL A 246 24.18 2.64 7.45
CA VAL A 246 23.08 3.45 6.89
C VAL A 246 22.77 3.17 5.41
N PHE A 247 23.79 2.83 4.62
CA PHE A 247 23.60 2.47 3.21
C PHE A 247 23.14 1.03 3.03
N ASP A 248 23.43 0.13 3.96
CA ASP A 248 22.87 -1.22 3.96
C ASP A 248 21.37 -1.16 4.30
N GLU A 249 20.99 -0.50 5.39
CA GLU A 249 19.59 -0.27 5.79
C GLU A 249 18.79 0.40 4.67
N TYR A 250 19.32 1.47 4.07
CA TYR A 250 18.69 2.11 2.92
C TYR A 250 18.52 1.14 1.74
N ASN A 251 19.55 0.38 1.37
CA ASN A 251 19.46 -0.53 0.23
C ASN A 251 18.54 -1.73 0.45
N GLU A 252 18.40 -2.19 1.69
CA GLU A 252 17.52 -3.30 2.07
C GLU A 252 16.03 -2.91 1.90
N PHE A 253 15.63 -1.76 2.43
CA PHE A 253 14.20 -1.39 2.48
C PHE A 253 13.72 -0.46 1.36
N ARG A 254 14.58 0.31 0.67
CA ARG A 254 14.17 1.26 -0.40
C ARG A 254 13.39 0.64 -1.57
N SER A 255 13.50 -0.68 -1.73
CA SER A 255 12.86 -1.42 -2.79
C SER A 255 11.49 -1.97 -2.39
N ALA A 256 11.07 -1.86 -1.12
CA ALA A 256 9.87 -2.54 -0.59
C ALA A 256 8.59 -2.22 -1.39
N VAL A 257 8.32 -0.94 -1.66
CA VAL A 257 7.16 -0.51 -2.46
C VAL A 257 7.25 -1.03 -3.91
N ASN A 258 8.44 -1.00 -4.52
CA ASN A 258 8.65 -1.52 -5.87
C ASN A 258 8.54 -3.06 -5.93
N MET A 259 8.99 -3.77 -4.91
CA MET A 259 8.79 -5.22 -4.78
C MET A 259 7.32 -5.56 -4.61
N PHE A 260 6.58 -4.78 -3.82
CA PHE A 260 5.14 -4.94 -3.65
C PHE A 260 4.38 -4.67 -4.97
N ASN A 261 4.72 -3.60 -5.71
CA ASN A 261 4.21 -3.35 -7.05
C ASN A 261 4.56 -4.49 -8.04
N ASN A 262 5.80 -4.98 -8.04
CA ASN A 262 6.20 -6.09 -8.90
C ASN A 262 5.46 -7.40 -8.55
N LEU A 263 5.21 -7.69 -7.28
CA LEU A 263 4.37 -8.83 -6.87
C LEU A 263 2.91 -8.68 -7.33
N ARG A 264 2.44 -7.45 -7.51
CA ARG A 264 1.10 -7.14 -8.02
C ARG A 264 1.04 -7.45 -9.51
N ASP A 265 1.96 -6.84 -10.26
CA ASP A 265 1.95 -6.72 -11.71
C ASP A 265 2.52 -7.97 -12.41
N ASN A 266 3.32 -8.80 -11.73
CA ASN A 266 3.74 -10.12 -12.23
C ASN A 266 2.63 -11.20 -12.16
N SER A 267 1.48 -10.88 -11.57
CA SER A 267 0.31 -11.75 -11.58
C SER A 267 -0.75 -11.19 -12.53
N LEU A 268 -1.56 -12.05 -13.14
CA LEU A 268 -2.75 -11.61 -13.90
C LEU A 268 -3.58 -10.67 -13.03
N SER A 269 -3.59 -9.39 -13.40
CA SER A 269 -4.28 -8.35 -12.65
C SER A 269 -5.78 -8.40 -12.93
N TYR A 270 -6.59 -8.08 -11.93
CA TYR A 270 -8.03 -7.87 -12.13
C TYR A 270 -8.31 -6.78 -13.19
N HIS A 271 -7.41 -5.81 -13.33
CA HIS A 271 -7.49 -4.78 -14.38
C HIS A 271 -7.37 -5.37 -15.79
N ASP A 272 -6.39 -6.26 -16.01
CA ASP A 272 -6.10 -6.88 -17.31
C ASP A 272 -7.23 -7.83 -17.74
N ILE A 273 -7.80 -8.58 -16.79
CA ILE A 273 -8.88 -9.54 -17.04
C ILE A 273 -10.19 -8.83 -17.39
N LEU A 274 -10.47 -7.68 -16.75
CA LEU A 274 -11.79 -7.04 -16.81
C LEU A 274 -11.90 -5.92 -17.86
N GLY A 275 -10.79 -5.44 -18.44
CA GLY A 275 -10.80 -4.46 -19.54
C GLY A 275 -11.47 -3.13 -19.18
N LEU A 276 -11.27 -2.69 -17.94
CA LEU A 276 -12.04 -1.65 -17.26
C LEU A 276 -11.78 -0.24 -17.80
N LYS A 277 -12.83 0.58 -17.82
CA LYS A 277 -12.79 1.96 -18.35
C LYS A 277 -13.13 3.05 -17.34
N ARG A 278 -13.71 2.73 -16.18
CA ARG A 278 -14.07 3.71 -15.14
C ARG A 278 -13.04 3.69 -14.02
N SER A 279 -12.68 4.86 -13.51
CA SER A 279 -11.74 5.00 -12.39
C SER A 279 -12.23 4.32 -11.11
N ALA A 280 -13.56 4.24 -10.88
CA ALA A 280 -14.13 3.51 -9.75
C ALA A 280 -13.80 2.01 -9.82
N ASP A 281 -13.99 1.38 -10.99
CA ASP A 281 -13.68 -0.03 -11.21
C ASP A 281 -12.17 -0.30 -11.02
N HIS A 282 -11.32 0.66 -11.43
CA HIS A 282 -9.86 0.59 -11.23
C HIS A 282 -9.49 0.63 -9.74
N VAL A 283 -10.07 1.55 -8.95
CA VAL A 283 -9.83 1.63 -7.50
C VAL A 283 -10.28 0.34 -6.80
N PHE A 284 -11.45 -0.18 -7.16
CA PHE A 284 -11.96 -1.44 -6.61
C PHE A 284 -11.02 -2.62 -6.90
N CYS A 285 -10.56 -2.77 -8.15
CA CYS A 285 -9.65 -3.83 -8.54
C CYS A 285 -8.25 -3.70 -7.90
N PHE A 286 -7.77 -2.48 -7.70
CA PHE A 286 -6.54 -2.20 -6.97
C PHE A 286 -6.64 -2.65 -5.50
N ILE A 287 -7.75 -2.33 -4.83
CA ILE A 287 -8.03 -2.76 -3.44
C ILE A 287 -8.13 -4.28 -3.32
N LEU A 288 -8.84 -4.96 -4.23
CA LEU A 288 -8.90 -6.43 -4.26
C LEU A 288 -7.53 -7.08 -4.45
N GLN A 289 -6.67 -6.49 -5.28
CA GLN A 289 -5.33 -7.02 -5.53
C GLN A 289 -4.38 -6.75 -4.35
N LEU A 290 -4.43 -5.56 -3.72
CA LEU A 290 -3.75 -5.28 -2.45
C LEU A 290 -4.06 -6.34 -1.40
N GLN A 291 -5.35 -6.67 -1.26
CA GLN A 291 -5.82 -7.68 -0.31
C GLN A 291 -5.24 -9.06 -0.56
N ARG A 292 -5.29 -9.52 -1.81
CA ARG A 292 -4.68 -10.78 -2.23
C ARG A 292 -3.18 -10.84 -1.89
N GLN A 293 -2.46 -9.74 -2.06
CA GLN A 293 -1.03 -9.68 -1.76
C GLN A 293 -0.73 -9.71 -0.26
N ILE A 294 -1.45 -8.91 0.54
CA ILE A 294 -1.33 -8.89 2.01
C ILE A 294 -1.60 -10.30 2.58
N ALA A 295 -2.62 -10.99 2.09
CA ALA A 295 -2.90 -12.38 2.44
C ALA A 295 -1.77 -13.34 2.02
N SER A 296 -1.26 -13.20 0.79
CA SER A 296 -0.22 -14.07 0.25
C SER A 296 1.10 -13.96 1.02
N LEU A 297 1.52 -12.75 1.38
CA LEU A 297 2.73 -12.51 2.16
C LEU A 297 2.62 -13.17 3.55
N HIS A 298 1.50 -12.94 4.24
CA HIS A 298 1.31 -13.48 5.58
C HIS A 298 1.23 -15.02 5.62
N ILE A 299 0.62 -15.64 4.60
CA ILE A 299 0.62 -17.11 4.45
C ILE A 299 2.06 -17.64 4.28
N VAL A 300 2.91 -16.96 3.50
CA VAL A 300 4.30 -17.39 3.28
C VAL A 300 5.12 -17.36 4.56
N ASP A 301 4.98 -16.32 5.39
CA ASP A 301 5.71 -16.20 6.66
C ASP A 301 5.28 -17.31 7.65
N LEU A 302 3.98 -17.58 7.79
CA LEU A 302 3.46 -18.69 8.61
C LEU A 302 3.98 -20.08 8.18
N PHE A 303 4.27 -20.27 6.89
CA PHE A 303 4.88 -21.51 6.38
C PHE A 303 6.41 -21.56 6.56
N GLN A 304 7.08 -20.41 6.71
CA GLN A 304 8.52 -20.36 7.06
C GLN A 304 8.71 -20.70 8.55
N GLU A 305 7.97 -20.07 9.46
CA GLU A 305 8.11 -20.28 10.91
C GLU A 305 7.91 -21.74 11.32
N LYS A 306 6.82 -22.39 10.86
CA LYS A 306 6.55 -23.82 11.13
C LYS A 306 7.64 -24.77 10.61
N LYS A 307 8.47 -24.32 9.67
CA LYS A 307 9.59 -25.09 9.11
C LYS A 307 10.87 -24.99 9.97
N TYR A 308 10.93 -24.00 10.87
CA TYR A 308 11.98 -23.88 11.89
C TYR A 308 11.59 -24.55 13.21
N GLU A 309 10.30 -24.64 13.55
CA GLU A 309 9.81 -25.40 14.73
C GLU A 309 9.89 -26.94 14.56
N THR A 310 10.13 -27.43 13.35
CA THR A 310 10.24 -28.88 13.04
C THR A 310 11.70 -29.35 12.86
N ARG A 311 12.64 -28.73 13.56
CA ARG A 311 14.07 -29.11 13.62
C ARG A 311 14.61 -29.18 15.04
#